data_AF-A0AA50DWE2-F1
#
_entry.id   AF-A0AA50DWE2-F1
#
_cell.length_a   1.000
_cell.length_b   1.000
_cell.length_c   1.000
_cell.angle_alpha   90.00
_cell.angle_beta   90.00
_cell.angle_gamma   90.00
#
_symmetry.space_group_name_H-M   'P 1'
#
loop_
_entity.id
_entity.type
_entity.pdbx_description
1 polymer ?
#
loop_
_entity_poly.entity_id
_entity_poly.type
_entity_poly.pdbx_seq_one_letter_code
_entity_poly.pdbx_strand_id
1 'polypeptide(L)' 'MPLIDQKTKALIVIAVDVANQTLSGPFQAHVDMALKQGATKEEIEEVLSFMCVYGGFNKAAGAFAALKEIFEQNS' A
#
# COMPACT_ATOMS: atom_id res chain seq x y z
N MET A 1 -12.19 -14.42 -5.31
CA MET A 1 -13.11 -13.28 -5.06
C MET A 1 -13.49 -12.60 -6.38
N PRO A 2 -14.61 -12.96 -7.02
CA PRO A 2 -15.05 -12.30 -8.25
C PRO A 2 -15.77 -10.95 -8.00
N LEU A 3 -16.25 -10.69 -6.78
CA LEU A 3 -17.05 -9.51 -6.44
C LEU A 3 -16.24 -8.26 -6.08
N ILE A 4 -14.95 -8.42 -5.79
CA ILE A 4 -14.02 -7.31 -5.51
C ILE A 4 -13.12 -7.20 -6.72
N ASP A 5 -13.04 -6.03 -7.35
CA ASP A 5 -12.16 -5.81 -8.50
C ASP A 5 -10.68 -5.91 -8.10
N GLN A 6 -9.79 -5.97 -9.10
CA GLN A 6 -8.37 -6.20 -8.86
C GLN A 6 -7.68 -5.02 -8.18
N LYS A 7 -8.10 -3.79 -8.48
CA LYS A 7 -7.56 -2.59 -7.86
C LYS A 7 -7.90 -2.56 -6.37
N THR A 8 -9.16 -2.80 -6.01
CA THR A 8 -9.56 -2.85 -4.59
C THR A 8 -8.87 -3.99 -3.85
N LYS A 9 -8.67 -5.16 -4.47
CA LYS A 9 -7.88 -6.25 -3.84
C LYS A 9 -6.44 -5.80 -3.56
N ALA A 10 -5.78 -5.18 -4.52
CA ALA A 10 -4.40 -4.73 -4.33
C ALA A 10 -4.29 -3.72 -3.18
N LEU A 11 -5.21 -2.75 -3.11
CA LEU A 11 -5.29 -1.78 -2.00
C LEU A 11 -5.54 -2.46 -0.64
N ILE A 12 -6.41 -3.48 -0.59
CA ILE A 12 -6.64 -4.26 0.64
C ILE A 12 -5.36 -4.98 1.08
N VAL A 13 -4.65 -5.62 0.15
CA VAL A 13 -3.43 -6.36 0.52
C VAL A 13 -2.31 -5.42 0.96
N ILE A 14 -2.20 -4.22 0.38
CA ILE A 14 -1.30 -3.16 0.88
C ILE A 14 -1.63 -2.85 2.35
N ALA A 15 -2.91 -2.65 2.70
CA ALA A 15 -3.31 -2.43 4.10
C ALA A 15 -2.95 -3.61 5.01
N VAL A 16 -3.07 -4.85 4.51
CA VAL A 16 -2.67 -6.07 5.23
C VAL A 16 -1.15 -6.11 5.48
N ASP A 17 -0.33 -5.75 4.49
CA ASP A 17 1.13 -5.66 4.65
C ASP A 17 1.50 -4.64 5.73
N VAL A 18 0.84 -3.47 5.73
CA VAL A 18 1.04 -2.44 6.76
C VAL A 18 0.66 -2.96 8.14
N ALA A 19 -0.50 -3.61 8.26
CA ALA A 19 -0.96 -4.19 9.53
C ALA A 19 0.03 -5.24 10.08
N ASN A 20 0.62 -6.04 9.19
CA ASN A 20 1.58 -7.08 9.49
C ASN A 20 3.04 -6.60 9.53
N GLN A 21 3.30 -5.32 9.23
CA GLN A 21 4.65 -4.73 9.14
C GLN A 21 5.57 -5.45 8.15
N THR A 22 5.01 -5.87 7.01
CA THR A 22 5.71 -6.58 5.93
C THR A 22 6.08 -5.61 4.79
N LEU A 23 6.84 -4.57 5.12
CA LEU A 23 7.08 -3.41 4.26
C LEU A 23 8.26 -3.55 3.27
N SER A 24 8.69 -4.77 2.97
CA SER A 24 9.82 -5.05 2.06
C SER A 24 9.33 -5.47 0.67
N GLY A 25 9.86 -6.57 0.12
CA GLY A 25 9.51 -7.06 -1.22
C GLY A 25 8.01 -7.29 -1.47
N PRO A 26 7.24 -7.89 -0.54
CA PRO A 26 5.80 -8.07 -0.72
C PRO A 26 5.03 -6.75 -0.88
N PHE A 27 5.33 -5.77 -0.02
CA PHE A 27 4.71 -4.45 -0.09
C PHE A 27 4.96 -3.76 -1.43
N GLN A 28 6.21 -3.78 -1.91
CA GLN A 28 6.55 -3.26 -3.24
C GLN A 28 5.77 -3.98 -4.35
N ALA A 29 5.73 -5.31 -4.34
CA ALA A 29 5.00 -6.08 -5.34
C ALA A 29 3.49 -5.76 -5.35
N HIS A 30 2.89 -5.51 -4.18
CA HIS A 30 1.47 -5.13 -4.08
C HIS A 30 1.22 -3.68 -4.49
N VAL A 31 2.14 -2.76 -4.20
CA VAL A 31 2.12 -1.37 -4.73
C VAL A 31 2.16 -1.38 -6.26
N ASP A 32 3.12 -2.11 -6.86
CA ASP A 32 3.24 -2.22 -8.32
C ASP A 32 1.99 -2.85 -8.95
N MET A 33 1.41 -3.85 -8.27
CA MET A 33 0.16 -4.47 -8.69
C MET A 33 -1.01 -3.47 -8.65
N ALA A 34 -1.12 -2.66 -7.60
CA ALA A 34 -2.15 -1.64 -7.49
C ALA A 34 -2.04 -0.62 -8.64
N LEU A 35 -0.84 -0.11 -8.90
CA LEU A 35 -0.57 0.82 -9.99
C LEU A 35 -0.92 0.21 -11.36
N LYS A 36 -0.55 -1.05 -11.60
CA LYS A 36 -0.89 -1.78 -12.83
C LYS A 36 -2.40 -1.94 -13.03
N GLN A 37 -3.18 -1.97 -11.95
CA GLN A 37 -4.65 -2.02 -11.99
C GLN A 37 -5.30 -0.62 -12.03
N GLY A 38 -4.51 0.44 -12.19
CA GLY A 38 -5.01 1.81 -12.27
C GLY A 38 -5.29 2.46 -10.93
N ALA A 39 -4.68 1.98 -9.84
CA ALA A 39 -4.60 2.78 -8.62
C ALA A 39 -3.67 3.97 -8.84
N THR A 40 -4.01 5.11 -8.26
CA THR A 40 -3.13 6.28 -8.23
C THR A 40 -2.26 6.26 -6.98
N LYS A 41 -1.17 7.03 -6.99
CA LYS A 41 -0.33 7.20 -5.80
C LYS A 41 -1.14 7.75 -4.62
N GLU A 42 -2.03 8.70 -4.89
CA GLU A 42 -2.88 9.35 -3.90
C GLU A 42 -3.84 8.35 -3.24
N GLU A 43 -4.40 7.40 -3.99
CA GLU A 43 -5.24 6.35 -3.41
C GLU A 43 -4.45 5.42 -2.47
N ILE A 44 -3.18 5.15 -2.77
CA ILE A 44 -2.31 4.37 -1.89
C ILE A 44 -1.99 5.17 -0.62
N GLU A 45 -1.65 6.45 -0.76
CA GLU A 45 -1.42 7.36 0.38
C GLU A 45 -2.67 7.51 1.26
N GLU A 46 -3.86 7.50 0.69
CA GLU A 46 -5.13 7.51 1.44
C GLU A 46 -5.32 6.22 2.26
N VAL A 47 -4.98 5.06 1.70
CA VAL A 47 -4.97 3.78 2.45
C VAL A 47 -3.96 3.83 3.60
N LEU A 48 -2.77 4.38 3.39
CA LEU A 48 -1.78 4.54 4.46
C LEU A 48 -2.26 5.51 5.55
N SER A 49 -2.94 6.60 5.15
CA SER A 49 -3.56 7.57 6.07
C SER A 49 -4.67 6.93 6.90
N PHE A 50 -5.51 6.10 6.29
CA PHE A 50 -6.49 5.28 7.00
C PHE A 50 -5.80 4.34 8.01
N MET A 51 -4.69 3.72 7.62
CA MET A 51 -3.91 2.86 8.50
C MET A 51 -3.26 3.61 9.67
N CYS A 52 -3.00 4.91 9.59
CA CYS A 52 -2.56 5.69 10.75
C CYS A 52 -3.57 5.61 11.90
N VAL A 53 -4.87 5.70 11.57
CA VAL A 53 -5.97 5.70 12.55
C VAL A 53 -6.30 4.29 13.02
N TYR A 54 -6.40 3.33 12.08
CA TYR A 54 -6.94 1.99 12.38
C TYR A 54 -5.86 0.90 12.54
N GLY A 55 -4.67 1.09 11.97
CA GLY A 55 -3.52 0.20 12.10
C GLY A 55 -2.44 0.70 13.06
N GLY A 56 -2.51 1.97 13.46
CA GLY A 56 -1.58 2.65 14.36
C GLY A 56 -0.52 3.48 13.62
N PHE A 57 -0.29 4.68 14.13
CA PHE A 57 0.61 5.68 13.52
C PHE A 57 1.99 5.14 13.16
N ASN A 58 2.67 4.44 14.07
CA ASN A 58 4.04 3.93 13.83
C ASN A 58 4.09 2.96 12.64
N LYS A 59 3.05 2.13 12.47
CA LYS A 59 2.98 1.17 11.37
C LYS A 59 2.83 1.88 10.03
N ALA A 60 1.96 2.87 9.97
CA ALA A 60 1.71 3.65 8.77
C ALA A 60 2.88 4.59 8.43
N ALA A 61 3.54 5.20 9.41
CA ALA A 61 4.72 6.04 9.20
C ALA A 61 5.85 5.26 8.49
N GLY A 62 6.11 4.02 8.92
CA GLY A 62 7.05 3.13 8.23
C GLY A 62 6.62 2.82 6.79
N ALA A 63 5.32 2.65 6.55
CA ALA A 63 4.79 2.38 5.22
C ALA A 63 4.92 3.58 4.28
N PHE A 64 4.76 4.81 4.77
CA PHE A 64 5.01 6.03 3.99
C PHE A 64 6.48 6.14 3.58
N ALA A 65 7.42 5.80 4.46
CA ALA A 65 8.83 5.76 4.13
C ALA A 65 9.14 4.72 3.03
N ALA A 66 8.63 3.50 3.18
CA ALA A 66 8.78 2.45 2.18
C ALA A 66 8.15 2.82 0.82
N LEU A 67 6.95 3.43 0.83
CA LEU A 67 6.29 3.91 -0.37
C LEU A 67 7.14 4.96 -1.10
N LYS A 68 7.71 5.91 -0.35
CA LYS A 68 8.60 6.93 -0.91
C LYS A 68 9.81 6.31 -1.60
N GLU A 69 10.47 5.33 -0.98
CA GLU A 69 11.62 4.62 -1.57
C GLU A 69 11.25 3.95 -2.91
N ILE A 70 10.08 3.32 -3.00
CA ILE A 70 9.59 2.68 -4.24
C ILE A 70 9.47 3.70 -5.38
N PHE A 71 8.92 4.89 -5.10
CA PHE A 71 8.77 5.93 -6.13
C PHE A 71 10.10 6.58 -6.50
N GLU A 72 11.04 6.71 -5.57
CA GLU A 72 12.39 7.22 -5.85
C GLU A 72 13.21 6.25 -6.71
N GLN A 73 13.03 4.93 -6.55
CA GLN A 73 13.69 3.92 -7.39
C GLN A 73 13.14 3.84 -8.82
N ASN A 74 11.90 4.27 -9.02
CA ASN A 74 11.19 4.22 -10.31
C ASN A 74 11.22 5.55 -11.09
N SER A 75 11.92 6.56 -10.58
CA SER A 75 12.13 7.87 -11.21
C SER A 75 13.44 7.92 -12.01
#